data_AF-A0A369JER7-F1
#
_entry.id   AF-A0A369JER7-F1
#
_cell.length_a   1.000
_cell.length_b   1.000
_cell.length_c   1.000
_cell.angle_alpha   90.00
_cell.angle_beta   90.00
_cell.angle_gamma   90.00
#
_symmetry.space_group_name_H-M   'P 1'
#
loop_
_entity.id
_entity.type
_entity.pdbx_description
1 polymer ?
#
loop_
_entity_poly.entity_id
_entity_poly.type
_entity_poly.pdbx_seq_one_letter_code
_entity_poly.pdbx_strand_id
1 'polypeptide(L)'
;MSSPEAPNLAMNTLSSLLIHGALVTDDGRPVPLALKRKNIPLDLIEIRNLQCCKSVPCKCGPNYVLPNGPPARALVDLPSLPPTTEVELEFTLDTFIDSGKSGVVYSTKFASLSSPAYSVMPFVVKIAARKRNKNLFREAWFYDELQSLQGSTIPRCYGYFEAKLPEGCTFLPWKTVEDMYYERNAEELETGHFERFGNFDSAHCSTLTRFEDTFCITLLMLERLGGPYIRVGEGEGYTKKVMWVHTHLLSCFATIDIV
;
A
#
# COMPACT_ATOMS: atom_id res chain seq x y z
N MET A 1 -19.75 -25.96 25.83
CA MET A 1 -18.69 -24.95 26.01
C MET A 1 -18.24 -24.53 24.63
N SER A 2 -18.61 -23.34 24.19
CA SER A 2 -18.13 -22.78 22.91
C SER A 2 -16.63 -22.58 23.01
N SER A 3 -15.86 -23.11 22.05
CA SER A 3 -14.45 -22.76 21.89
C SER A 3 -14.33 -21.24 21.84
N PRO A 4 -13.35 -20.62 22.51
CA PRO A 4 -13.10 -19.19 22.32
C PRO A 4 -12.86 -18.93 20.83
N GLU A 5 -13.56 -17.94 20.27
CA GLU A 5 -13.31 -17.49 18.90
C GLU A 5 -11.84 -17.03 18.79
N ALA A 6 -11.17 -17.47 17.73
CA ALA A 6 -9.77 -17.10 17.50
C ALA A 6 -9.65 -15.58 17.33
N PRO A 7 -8.69 -14.92 18.02
CA PRO A 7 -8.51 -13.48 17.90
C PRO A 7 -8.23 -13.06 16.46
N ASN A 8 -8.67 -11.85 16.11
CA ASN A 8 -8.34 -11.24 14.83
C ASN A 8 -6.82 -11.09 14.68
N LEU A 9 -6.35 -11.30 13.46
CA LEU A 9 -4.97 -11.14 13.07
C LEU A 9 -4.43 -9.73 13.41
N ALA A 10 -3.26 -9.63 14.04
CA ALA A 10 -2.63 -8.34 14.26
C ALA A 10 -1.95 -7.85 12.95
N MET A 11 -1.83 -6.53 12.79
CA MET A 11 -1.33 -5.91 11.55
C MET A 11 0.08 -6.34 11.16
N ASN A 12 0.88 -6.90 12.07
CA ASN A 12 2.25 -7.34 11.82
C ASN A 12 2.46 -8.86 11.91
N THR A 13 1.38 -9.65 11.98
CA THR A 13 1.46 -11.11 12.15
C THR A 13 1.87 -11.85 10.87
N LEU A 14 1.49 -11.33 9.70
CA LEU A 14 1.73 -12.02 8.41
C LEU A 14 3.17 -11.87 7.92
N SER A 15 3.81 -12.99 7.62
CA SER A 15 5.15 -13.04 7.01
C SER A 15 5.08 -13.16 5.48
N SER A 16 4.09 -13.88 4.96
CA SER A 16 3.94 -14.16 3.53
C SER A 16 2.48 -14.26 3.11
N LEU A 17 2.28 -14.12 1.80
CA LEU A 17 1.01 -14.32 1.12
C LEU A 17 1.19 -15.35 0.01
N LEU A 18 0.18 -16.20 -0.21
CA LEU A 18 0.10 -17.09 -1.36
C LEU A 18 -1.17 -16.78 -2.15
N ILE A 19 -1.01 -16.30 -3.39
CA ILE A 19 -2.14 -15.93 -4.26
C ILE A 19 -2.32 -16.98 -5.33
N HIS A 20 -3.48 -17.62 -5.35
CA HIS A 20 -3.82 -18.60 -6.38
C HIS A 20 -4.46 -17.94 -7.59
N GLY A 21 -4.15 -18.46 -8.78
CA GLY A 21 -4.79 -18.08 -10.04
C GLY A 21 -4.45 -16.69 -10.57
N ALA A 22 -3.59 -15.91 -9.89
CA ALA A 22 -3.19 -14.58 -10.34
C ALA A 22 -2.00 -14.60 -11.32
N LEU A 23 -1.26 -15.70 -11.37
CA LEU A 23 -0.11 -15.90 -12.25
C LEU A 23 -0.38 -17.08 -13.19
N VAL A 24 -0.06 -16.92 -14.48
CA VAL A 24 -0.13 -17.99 -15.48
C VAL A 24 1.20 -18.13 -16.20
N THR A 25 1.62 -19.36 -16.52
CA THR A 25 2.75 -19.60 -17.42
C THR A 25 2.40 -19.22 -18.86
N ASP A 26 3.40 -19.14 -19.73
CA ASP A 26 3.21 -18.93 -21.18
C ASP A 26 2.34 -20.02 -21.81
N ASP A 27 2.40 -21.25 -21.28
CA ASP A 27 1.53 -22.38 -21.65
C ASP A 27 0.09 -22.27 -21.12
N GLY A 28 -0.24 -21.18 -20.41
CA GLY A 28 -1.56 -20.91 -19.85
C GLY A 28 -1.88 -21.64 -18.54
N ARG A 29 -0.90 -22.28 -17.89
CA ARG A 29 -1.12 -23.00 -16.62
C ARG A 29 -1.10 -22.05 -15.43
N PRO A 30 -2.07 -22.09 -14.51
CA PRO A 30 -2.04 -21.26 -13.32
C PRO A 30 -0.94 -21.71 -12.35
N VAL A 31 -0.23 -20.76 -11.77
CA VAL A 31 0.84 -20.98 -10.77
C VAL A 31 0.55 -20.13 -9.53
N PRO A 32 0.73 -20.66 -8.31
CA PRO A 32 0.64 -19.86 -7.10
C PRO A 32 1.73 -18.78 -7.05
N LEU A 33 1.36 -17.56 -6.66
CA LEU A 33 2.27 -16.45 -6.46
C LEU A 33 2.56 -16.27 -4.97
N ALA A 34 3.78 -16.55 -4.54
CA ALA A 34 4.23 -16.33 -3.17
C ALA A 34 4.87 -14.95 -3.01
N LEU A 35 4.31 -14.11 -2.14
CA LEU A 35 4.85 -12.79 -1.79
C LEU A 35 5.37 -12.79 -0.36
N LYS A 36 6.48 -12.10 -0.13
CA LYS A 36 7.05 -11.93 1.22
C LYS A 36 6.84 -10.52 1.71
N ARG A 37 6.52 -10.38 2.99
CA ARG A 37 6.46 -9.08 3.67
C ARG A 37 7.82 -8.39 3.54
N LYS A 38 7.79 -7.08 3.31
CA LYS A 38 8.97 -6.22 3.39
C LYS A 38 8.79 -5.16 4.46
N ASN A 39 9.89 -4.87 5.14
CA ASN A 39 9.98 -3.73 6.03
C ASN A 39 10.30 -2.49 5.20
N ILE A 40 9.65 -1.39 5.55
CA ILE A 40 9.83 -0.12 4.88
C ILE A 40 10.75 0.73 5.76
N PRO A 41 11.81 1.33 5.21
CA PRO A 41 12.70 2.19 5.98
C PRO A 41 11.93 3.37 6.58
N LEU A 42 12.18 3.68 7.85
CA LEU A 42 11.46 4.77 8.53
C LEU A 42 11.83 6.13 7.95
N ASP A 43 13.04 6.25 7.45
CA ASP A 43 13.64 7.40 6.77
C ASP A 43 13.48 7.32 5.24
N LEU A 44 12.49 6.58 4.71
CA LEU A 44 12.28 6.46 3.27
C LEU A 44 12.14 7.80 2.55
N ILE A 45 11.50 8.78 3.20
CA ILE A 45 11.25 10.11 2.65
C ILE A 45 12.16 11.10 3.38
N GLU A 46 12.99 11.78 2.60
CA GLU A 46 13.76 12.92 3.07
C GLU A 46 12.79 14.08 3.29
N ILE A 47 12.52 14.38 4.56
CA ILE A 47 11.81 15.59 4.95
C ILE A 47 12.77 16.75 4.74
N ARG A 48 12.84 17.24 3.50
CA ARG A 48 13.51 18.50 3.23
C ARG A 48 12.75 19.58 3.98
N ASN A 49 13.49 20.49 4.60
CA ASN A 49 12.95 21.82 4.83
C ASN A 49 12.38 22.28 3.49
N LEU A 50 11.05 22.36 3.40
CA LEU A 50 10.36 22.90 2.23
C LEU A 50 11.18 24.10 1.78
N GLN A 51 11.52 24.16 0.49
CA GLN A 51 12.24 25.26 -0.14
C GLN A 51 11.42 26.55 -0.06
N CYS A 52 11.09 26.99 1.14
CA CYS A 52 10.18 28.06 1.46
C CYS A 52 10.78 29.39 0.97
N CYS A 53 12.10 29.50 0.86
CA CYS A 53 12.71 30.68 0.27
C CYS A 53 14.08 30.34 -0.31
N LYS A 54 14.29 30.60 -1.61
CA LYS A 54 15.64 30.75 -2.18
C LYS A 54 16.38 32.00 -1.64
N SER A 55 15.73 32.79 -0.77
CA SER A 55 16.30 34.00 -0.16
C SER A 55 16.88 33.71 1.22
N VAL A 56 18.10 34.15 1.46
CA VAL A 56 18.70 34.23 2.79
C VAL A 56 18.58 35.68 3.29
N PRO A 57 17.91 35.93 4.44
CA PRO A 57 17.23 34.99 5.33
C PRO A 57 15.81 34.63 4.86
N CYS A 58 15.32 33.46 5.30
CA CYS A 58 14.02 32.94 4.88
C CYS A 58 12.85 33.66 5.58
N LYS A 59 11.82 34.01 4.82
CA LYS A 59 10.63 34.77 5.28
C LYS A 59 9.45 33.93 5.75
N CYS A 60 9.46 32.60 5.63
CA CYS A 60 8.50 31.82 6.42
C CYS A 60 8.84 32.05 7.89
N GLY A 61 7.86 32.52 8.65
CA GLY A 61 8.03 32.72 10.07
C GLY A 61 8.50 31.43 10.77
N PRO A 62 9.09 31.54 11.97
CA PRO A 62 9.63 30.43 12.75
C PRO A 62 8.61 29.34 13.16
N ASN A 63 7.36 29.41 12.66
CA ASN A 63 6.23 28.59 13.10
C ASN A 63 5.88 27.44 12.14
N TYR A 64 6.49 27.36 10.95
CA TYR A 64 6.17 26.32 9.94
C TYR A 64 7.04 25.06 10.03
N VAL A 65 8.15 25.14 10.77
CA VAL A 65 9.04 23.99 11.03
C VAL A 65 9.18 23.93 12.54
N LEU A 66 8.90 22.77 13.13
CA LEU A 66 9.15 22.55 14.55
C LEU A 66 10.62 22.88 14.84
N PRO A 67 10.94 23.57 15.96
CA PRO A 67 12.30 24.01 16.25
C PRO A 67 13.32 22.87 16.32
N ASN A 68 12.85 21.64 16.54
CA ASN A 68 13.67 20.42 16.60
C ASN A 68 13.49 19.52 15.36
N GLY A 69 12.89 20.04 14.29
CA GLY A 69 12.47 19.24 13.15
C GLY A 69 11.24 18.37 13.46
N PRO A 70 10.78 17.54 12.52
CA PRO A 70 9.71 16.59 12.77
C PRO A 70 10.08 15.70 13.96
N PRO A 71 9.11 15.35 14.85
CA PRO A 71 9.39 14.44 15.95
C PRO A 71 9.95 13.13 15.39
N ALA A 72 10.93 12.55 16.08
CA ALA A 72 11.45 11.25 15.72
C ALA A 72 10.27 10.27 15.66
N ARG A 73 10.19 9.49 14.57
CA ARG A 73 9.15 8.49 14.39
C ARG A 73 9.17 7.57 15.60
N ALA A 74 8.05 7.52 16.33
CA ALA A 74 7.85 6.49 17.32
C ALA A 74 7.80 5.16 16.57
N LEU A 75 8.72 4.25 16.89
CA LEU A 75 8.48 2.83 16.64
C LEU A 75 7.22 2.52 17.46
N VAL A 76 6.05 2.55 16.83
CA VAL A 76 4.85 2.07 17.50
C VAL A 76 5.18 0.67 17.89
N ASP A 77 5.06 0.37 19.19
CA ASP A 77 5.44 -0.88 19.80
C ASP A 77 5.04 -2.03 18.87
N LEU A 78 6.00 -2.48 18.07
CA LEU A 78 5.96 -3.76 17.43
C LEU A 78 5.68 -4.69 18.61
N PRO A 79 4.63 -5.52 18.58
CA PRO A 79 4.40 -6.50 19.64
C PRO A 79 5.74 -7.06 20.06
N SER A 80 6.04 -6.92 21.35
CA SER A 80 7.39 -7.08 21.92
C SER A 80 7.99 -8.48 21.77
N LEU A 81 7.30 -9.36 21.05
CA LEU A 81 7.77 -10.64 20.60
C LEU A 81 7.70 -10.67 19.07
N PRO A 82 8.74 -11.18 18.36
CA PRO A 82 8.50 -11.68 17.02
C PRO A 82 7.33 -12.68 17.11
N PRO A 83 6.35 -12.66 16.18
CA PRO A 83 5.42 -13.76 16.09
C PRO A 83 6.26 -15.04 16.06
N THR A 84 6.13 -15.90 17.08
CA THR A 84 6.89 -17.14 17.21
C THR A 84 6.60 -18.13 16.07
N THR A 85 5.68 -17.77 15.19
CA THR A 85 5.27 -18.46 13.98
C THR A 85 5.06 -17.44 12.88
N GLU A 86 5.83 -17.56 11.80
CA GLU A 86 5.59 -16.92 10.51
C GLU A 86 4.23 -17.38 9.98
N VAL A 87 3.19 -16.53 10.08
CA VAL A 87 1.86 -16.86 9.60
C VAL A 87 1.75 -16.52 8.11
N GLU A 88 1.37 -17.51 7.32
CA GLU A 88 1.10 -17.37 5.90
C GLU A 88 -0.40 -17.26 5.65
N LEU A 89 -0.80 -16.40 4.72
CA LEU A 89 -2.17 -16.22 4.27
C LEU A 89 -2.31 -16.61 2.80
N GLU A 90 -3.13 -17.61 2.54
CA GLU A 90 -3.47 -18.06 1.19
C GLU A 90 -4.83 -17.51 0.76
N PHE A 91 -4.96 -17.04 -0.48
CA PHE A 91 -6.24 -16.55 -1.01
C PHE A 91 -6.27 -16.50 -2.54
N THR A 92 -7.45 -16.19 -3.10
CA THR A 92 -7.64 -15.93 -4.53
C THR A 92 -8.18 -14.51 -4.73
N LEU A 93 -7.73 -13.84 -5.80
CA LEU A 93 -8.32 -12.57 -6.24
C LEU A 93 -9.73 -12.84 -6.77
N ASP A 94 -10.68 -11.99 -6.39
CA ASP A 94 -12.08 -12.19 -6.77
C ASP A 94 -12.56 -11.14 -7.77
N THR A 95 -13.01 -9.98 -7.28
CA THR A 95 -13.64 -8.96 -8.11
C THR A 95 -12.74 -7.72 -8.15
N PHE A 96 -12.54 -7.15 -9.33
CA PHE A 96 -11.95 -5.83 -9.47
C PHE A 96 -12.88 -4.79 -8.82
N ILE A 97 -12.35 -4.02 -7.88
CA ILE A 97 -13.12 -3.02 -7.14
C ILE A 97 -12.92 -1.64 -7.77
N ASP A 98 -11.67 -1.21 -7.92
CA ASP A 98 -11.33 0.13 -8.40
C ASP A 98 -9.88 0.20 -8.89
N SER A 99 -9.55 1.26 -9.62
CA SER A 99 -8.18 1.58 -10.05
C SER A 99 -7.83 3.03 -9.77
N GLY A 100 -6.54 3.28 -9.53
CA GLY A 100 -5.99 4.61 -9.34
C GLY A 100 -4.60 4.74 -9.92
N LYS A 101 -3.99 5.92 -9.77
CA LYS A 101 -2.68 6.23 -10.37
C LYS A 101 -1.53 5.30 -9.95
N SER A 102 -1.62 4.66 -8.77
CA SER A 102 -0.57 3.78 -8.24
C SER A 102 -0.88 2.29 -8.42
N GLY A 103 -2.09 1.91 -8.82
CA GLY A 103 -2.46 0.50 -8.91
C GLY A 103 -3.95 0.22 -8.92
N VAL A 104 -4.27 -1.05 -8.76
CA VAL A 104 -5.62 -1.63 -8.86
C VAL A 104 -6.00 -2.31 -7.55
N VAL A 105 -7.27 -2.28 -7.17
CA VAL A 105 -7.79 -2.85 -5.93
C VAL A 105 -8.72 -4.00 -6.25
N TYR A 106 -8.52 -5.14 -5.58
CA TYR A 106 -9.33 -6.34 -5.72
C TYR A 106 -9.92 -6.80 -4.39
N SER A 107 -11.14 -7.33 -4.42
CA SER A 107 -11.65 -8.18 -3.34
C SER A 107 -10.96 -9.53 -3.37
N THR A 108 -11.04 -10.25 -2.26
CA THR A 108 -10.45 -11.59 -2.12
C THR A 108 -11.50 -12.61 -1.70
N LYS A 109 -11.21 -13.88 -2.00
CA LYS A 109 -12.03 -15.03 -1.59
C LYS A 109 -11.15 -16.23 -1.27
N PHE A 110 -11.76 -17.23 -0.62
CA PHE A 110 -11.10 -18.47 -0.21
C PHE A 110 -9.85 -18.22 0.64
N ALA A 111 -9.94 -17.26 1.56
CA ALA A 111 -8.83 -16.90 2.43
C ALA A 111 -8.63 -17.92 3.56
N SER A 112 -7.39 -18.36 3.76
CA SER A 112 -7.02 -19.32 4.81
C SER A 112 -5.66 -18.99 5.41
N LEU A 113 -5.50 -19.17 6.72
CA LEU A 113 -4.22 -18.98 7.41
C LEU A 113 -3.54 -20.31 7.67
N SER A 114 -2.20 -20.32 7.67
CA SER A 114 -1.41 -21.48 8.09
C SER A 114 -1.54 -21.81 9.59
N SER A 115 -2.01 -20.84 10.39
CA SER A 115 -2.20 -21.01 11.84
C SER A 115 -3.68 -20.88 12.23
N PRO A 116 -4.26 -21.88 12.91
CA PRO A 116 -5.64 -21.81 13.40
C PRO A 116 -5.78 -20.90 14.63
N ALA A 117 -4.68 -20.34 15.15
CA ALA A 117 -4.70 -19.45 16.31
C ALA A 117 -5.31 -18.08 16.01
N TYR A 118 -5.52 -17.74 14.73
CA TYR A 118 -6.02 -16.45 14.30
C TYR A 118 -7.19 -16.61 13.33
N SER A 119 -8.04 -15.59 13.28
CA SER A 119 -9.08 -15.47 12.27
C SER A 119 -8.73 -14.42 11.22
N VAL A 120 -9.14 -14.66 9.97
CA VAL A 120 -8.98 -13.72 8.85
C VAL A 120 -10.18 -12.78 8.83
N MET A 121 -9.94 -11.48 8.98
CA MET A 121 -10.95 -10.47 8.71
C MET A 121 -11.15 -10.27 7.20
N PRO A 122 -12.30 -9.77 6.74
CA PRO A 122 -12.45 -9.33 5.35
C PRO A 122 -11.41 -8.29 4.97
N PHE A 123 -10.68 -8.54 3.88
CA PHE A 123 -9.62 -7.67 3.39
C PHE A 123 -9.76 -7.43 1.89
N VAL A 124 -9.04 -6.41 1.44
CA VAL A 124 -8.81 -6.14 0.02
C VAL A 124 -7.32 -6.09 -0.22
N VAL A 125 -6.94 -6.24 -1.47
CA VAL A 125 -5.54 -6.07 -1.87
C VAL A 125 -5.42 -4.98 -2.91
N LYS A 126 -4.49 -4.06 -2.68
CA LYS A 126 -4.09 -3.06 -3.66
C LYS A 126 -2.78 -3.51 -4.28
N ILE A 127 -2.80 -3.72 -5.58
CA ILE A 127 -1.69 -4.24 -6.37
C ILE A 127 -1.12 -3.09 -7.18
N ALA A 128 0.19 -2.90 -7.17
CA ALA A 128 0.82 -1.84 -7.94
C ALA A 128 0.60 -2.07 -9.44
N ALA A 129 0.29 -0.98 -10.16
CA ALA A 129 0.35 -1.00 -11.62
C ALA A 129 1.80 -1.24 -12.07
N ARG A 130 1.97 -1.76 -13.29
CA ARG A 130 3.31 -2.01 -13.84
C ARG A 130 4.13 -0.71 -13.80
N LYS A 131 5.37 -0.79 -13.31
CA LYS A 131 6.29 0.35 -13.11
C LYS A 131 5.87 1.38 -12.03
N ARG A 132 4.78 1.15 -11.27
CA ARG A 132 4.33 2.04 -10.16
C ARG A 132 4.66 1.49 -8.77
N ASN A 133 5.57 0.51 -8.69
CA ASN A 133 5.99 -0.09 -7.43
C ASN A 133 6.54 0.95 -6.43
N LYS A 134 7.28 1.97 -6.90
CA LYS A 134 7.76 3.08 -6.05
C LYS A 134 6.61 3.85 -5.38
N ASN A 135 5.51 4.08 -6.11
CA ASN A 135 4.35 4.78 -5.56
C ASN A 135 3.67 3.95 -4.47
N LEU A 136 3.50 2.65 -4.70
CA LEU A 136 2.90 1.76 -3.69
C LEU A 136 3.82 1.60 -2.47
N PHE A 137 5.15 1.55 -2.68
CA PHE A 137 6.13 1.50 -1.59
C PHE A 137 6.08 2.76 -0.71
N ARG A 138 5.95 3.94 -1.33
CA ARG A 138 5.74 5.21 -0.60
C ARG A 138 4.38 5.25 0.12
N GLU A 139 3.32 4.78 -0.53
CA GLU A 139 2.01 4.68 0.11
C GLU A 139 2.05 3.80 1.36
N ALA A 140 2.76 2.68 1.27
CA ALA A 140 2.96 1.80 2.40
C ALA A 140 3.75 2.47 3.55
N TRP A 141 4.74 3.31 3.24
CA TRP A 141 5.43 4.14 4.24
C TRP A 141 4.50 5.11 4.97
N PHE A 142 3.53 5.71 4.26
CA PHE A 142 2.54 6.59 4.89
C PHE A 142 1.63 5.84 5.87
N TYR A 143 1.34 4.56 5.61
CA TYR A 143 0.60 3.76 6.57
C TYR A 143 1.34 3.59 7.89
N ASP A 144 2.65 3.38 7.86
CA ASP A 144 3.48 3.31 9.07
C ASP A 144 3.44 4.65 9.84
N GLU A 145 3.50 5.79 9.14
CA GLU A 145 3.39 7.12 9.77
C GLU A 145 2.02 7.39 10.37
N LEU A 146 0.97 6.92 9.71
CA LEU A 146 -0.42 7.19 10.09
C LEU A 146 -1.01 6.08 10.96
N GLN A 147 -0.16 5.29 11.64
CA GLN A 147 -0.59 4.13 12.40
C GLN A 147 -1.63 4.44 13.48
N SER A 148 -1.55 5.62 14.12
CA SER A 148 -2.55 6.06 15.11
C SER A 148 -3.94 6.34 14.52
N LEU A 149 -4.04 6.54 13.20
CA LEU A 149 -5.30 6.79 12.48
C LEU A 149 -5.89 5.51 11.88
N GLN A 150 -5.12 4.43 11.81
CA GLN A 150 -5.54 3.16 11.22
C GLN A 150 -6.64 2.49 12.05
N GLY A 151 -7.66 1.99 11.37
CA GLY A 151 -8.81 1.34 11.99
C GLY A 151 -9.85 2.30 12.57
N SER A 152 -9.63 3.62 12.41
CA SER A 152 -10.57 4.67 12.78
C SER A 152 -10.88 5.56 11.58
N THR A 153 -9.86 6.27 11.07
CA THR A 153 -10.01 7.24 9.98
C THR A 153 -9.50 6.70 8.64
N ILE A 154 -8.48 5.84 8.67
CA ILE A 154 -7.95 5.15 7.49
C ILE A 154 -7.99 3.62 7.70
N PRO A 155 -7.96 2.81 6.63
CA PRO A 155 -7.96 1.35 6.78
C PRO A 155 -6.76 0.87 7.60
N ARG A 156 -6.89 -0.26 8.29
CA ARG A 156 -5.71 -0.99 8.76
C ARG A 156 -4.93 -1.56 7.56
N CYS A 157 -3.62 -1.40 7.59
CA CYS A 157 -2.67 -1.98 6.65
C CYS A 157 -1.99 -3.18 7.33
N TYR A 158 -2.25 -4.37 6.77
CA TYR A 158 -1.69 -5.63 7.25
C TYR A 158 -0.34 -5.94 6.61
N GLY A 159 0.27 -4.95 5.96
CA GLY A 159 1.64 -5.02 5.45
C GLY A 159 1.77 -4.80 3.96
N TYR A 160 3.03 -4.63 3.58
CA TYR A 160 3.49 -4.49 2.21
C TYR A 160 4.28 -5.74 1.81
N PHE A 161 3.93 -6.31 0.66
CA PHE A 161 4.43 -7.59 0.20
C PHE A 161 4.99 -7.48 -1.21
N GLU A 162 6.07 -8.20 -1.46
CA GLU A 162 6.75 -8.22 -2.76
C GLU A 162 7.02 -9.65 -3.24
N ALA A 163 6.95 -9.83 -4.55
CA ALA A 163 7.43 -11.01 -5.25
C ALA A 163 8.10 -10.63 -6.57
N LYS A 164 9.12 -11.39 -6.97
CA LYS A 164 9.64 -11.32 -8.33
C LYS A 164 8.66 -12.03 -9.27
N LEU A 165 8.37 -11.43 -10.41
CA LEU A 165 7.67 -12.12 -11.49
C LEU A 165 8.60 -13.20 -12.05
N PRO A 166 8.23 -14.49 -12.00
CA PRO A 166 9.03 -15.54 -12.63
C PRO A 166 9.10 -15.36 -14.15
N GLU A 167 10.22 -15.79 -14.75
CA GLU A 167 10.37 -15.80 -16.20
C GLU A 167 9.33 -16.73 -16.85
N GLY A 168 8.85 -16.35 -18.05
CA GLY A 168 7.82 -17.11 -18.77
C GLY A 168 6.46 -17.17 -18.07
N CYS A 169 6.20 -16.21 -17.18
CA CYS A 169 4.92 -16.07 -16.49
C CYS A 169 4.32 -14.69 -16.74
N THR A 170 3.00 -14.63 -16.87
CA THR A 170 2.25 -13.38 -16.89
C THR A 170 1.39 -13.23 -15.66
N PHE A 171 1.47 -12.06 -15.05
CA PHE A 171 0.61 -11.66 -13.94
C PHE A 171 -0.70 -11.07 -14.50
N LEU A 172 -1.81 -11.77 -14.27
CA LEU A 172 -3.11 -11.45 -14.86
C LEU A 172 -3.63 -10.05 -14.51
N PRO A 173 -3.44 -9.53 -13.27
CA PRO A 173 -3.88 -8.18 -12.93
C PRO A 173 -3.20 -7.05 -13.73
N TRP A 174 -2.13 -7.33 -14.49
CA TRP A 174 -1.49 -6.36 -15.39
C TRP A 174 -1.94 -6.49 -16.86
N LYS A 175 -2.85 -7.42 -17.19
CA LYS A 175 -3.29 -7.66 -18.58
C LYS A 175 -4.43 -6.73 -19.04
N THR A 176 -4.84 -5.73 -18.25
CA THR A 176 -5.99 -4.90 -18.63
C THR A 176 -5.59 -3.78 -19.60
N VAL A 177 -6.50 -3.38 -20.49
CA VAL A 177 -6.24 -2.30 -21.46
C VAL A 177 -5.99 -0.96 -20.75
N GLU A 178 -6.54 -0.78 -19.54
CA GLU A 178 -6.23 0.37 -18.68
C GLU A 178 -4.75 0.39 -18.23
N ASP A 179 -4.12 -0.77 -18.00
CA ASP A 179 -2.70 -0.84 -17.61
C ASP A 179 -1.78 -0.31 -18.72
N MET A 180 -2.11 -0.58 -19.99
CA MET A 180 -1.39 -0.02 -21.14
C MET A 180 -1.51 1.51 -21.25
N TYR A 181 -2.60 2.09 -20.73
CA TYR A 181 -2.78 3.55 -20.70
C TYR A 181 -1.88 4.20 -19.63
N TYR A 182 -1.74 3.57 -18.46
CA TYR A 182 -0.85 4.04 -17.39
C TYR A 182 0.64 3.80 -17.67
N GLU A 183 0.98 2.77 -18.44
CA GLU A 183 2.34 2.60 -19.00
C GLU A 183 2.72 3.81 -19.87
N ARG A 184 1.77 4.37 -20.64
CA ARG A 184 1.98 5.58 -21.44
C ARG A 184 2.13 6.84 -20.58
N ASN A 185 1.35 6.95 -19.50
CA ASN A 185 1.44 8.05 -18.53
C ASN A 185 2.64 7.91 -17.55
N ALA A 186 3.51 6.91 -17.72
CA ALA A 186 4.72 6.77 -16.92
C ALA A 186 5.79 7.81 -17.29
N GLU A 187 5.84 8.23 -18.55
CA GLU A 187 6.70 9.33 -19.01
C GLU A 187 6.23 10.69 -18.46
N GLU A 188 4.91 10.91 -18.31
CA GLU A 188 4.35 12.19 -17.83
C GLU A 188 4.44 12.41 -16.31
N LEU A 189 4.84 11.41 -15.52
CA LEU A 189 4.97 11.52 -14.06
C LEU A 189 6.41 11.41 -13.57
N GLU A 190 7.38 11.69 -14.45
CA GLU A 190 8.75 12.05 -14.07
C GLU A 190 8.71 13.05 -12.91
N THR A 191 9.27 12.63 -11.77
CA THR A 191 9.87 13.38 -10.66
C THR A 191 9.23 14.72 -10.21
N GLY A 192 8.98 15.68 -11.09
CA GLY A 192 8.60 17.06 -10.77
C GLY A 192 7.31 17.23 -9.94
N HIS A 193 6.32 16.35 -10.06
CA HIS A 193 5.06 16.53 -9.31
C HIS A 193 5.12 16.03 -7.85
N PHE A 194 6.05 15.12 -7.55
CA PHE A 194 6.25 14.56 -6.20
C PHE A 194 7.42 15.19 -5.45
N GLU A 195 8.35 15.85 -6.15
CA GLU A 195 9.39 16.69 -5.55
C GLU A 195 8.85 17.74 -4.58
N ARG A 196 7.56 18.13 -4.73
CA ARG A 196 6.87 19.11 -3.89
C ARG A 196 6.53 18.63 -2.46
N PHE A 197 6.45 17.31 -2.23
CA PHE A 197 5.94 16.75 -0.96
C PHE A 197 6.97 15.96 -0.15
N GLY A 198 8.21 15.89 -0.63
CA GLY A 198 9.27 15.08 -0.05
C GLY A 198 9.84 14.13 -1.08
N ASN A 199 11.16 14.18 -1.25
CA ASN A 199 11.86 13.25 -2.11
C ASN A 199 12.16 11.97 -1.36
N PHE A 200 12.31 10.86 -2.09
CA PHE A 200 12.93 9.69 -1.49
C PHE A 200 14.31 10.07 -0.96
N ASP A 201 14.65 9.58 0.22
CA ASP A 201 15.99 9.76 0.73
C ASP A 201 16.98 9.09 -0.23
N SER A 202 18.01 9.85 -0.58
CA SER A 202 19.12 9.40 -1.40
C SER A 202 19.77 8.11 -0.90
N ALA A 203 19.77 7.88 0.42
CA ALA A 203 20.27 6.66 1.05
C ALA A 203 19.50 5.41 0.58
N HIS A 204 18.23 5.58 0.19
CA HIS A 204 17.35 4.51 -0.27
C HIS A 204 17.24 4.43 -1.79
N CYS A 205 17.97 5.25 -2.55
CA CYS A 205 17.95 5.19 -4.01
C CYS A 205 18.28 3.79 -4.55
N SER A 206 19.31 3.12 -4.02
CA SER A 206 19.67 1.75 -4.40
C SER A 206 18.58 0.72 -4.09
N THR A 207 17.81 0.95 -3.03
CA THR A 207 16.65 0.13 -2.67
C THR A 207 15.51 0.33 -3.66
N LEU A 208 15.38 1.52 -4.24
CA LEU A 208 14.33 1.90 -5.18
C LEU A 208 14.67 1.59 -6.64
N THR A 209 15.95 1.57 -7.03
CA THR A 209 16.39 1.19 -8.38
C THR A 209 16.00 -0.24 -8.72
N ARG A 210 15.86 -1.12 -7.71
CA ARG A 210 15.36 -2.50 -7.94
C ARG A 210 14.02 -2.56 -8.66
N PHE A 211 13.17 -1.53 -8.52
CA PHE A 211 11.88 -1.47 -9.19
C PHE A 211 11.97 -1.08 -10.67
N GLU A 212 13.12 -0.58 -11.11
CA GLU A 212 13.44 -0.26 -12.51
C GLU A 212 14.03 -1.50 -13.19
N ASP A 213 14.90 -2.22 -12.50
CA ASP A 213 15.67 -3.34 -13.07
C ASP A 213 14.97 -4.70 -12.95
N THR A 214 13.95 -4.82 -12.10
CA THR A 214 13.27 -6.11 -11.84
C THR A 214 11.77 -5.99 -12.07
N PHE A 215 11.20 -6.95 -12.79
CA PHE A 215 9.75 -7.15 -12.82
C PHE A 215 9.28 -7.64 -11.45
N CYS A 216 8.92 -6.70 -10.58
CA CYS A 216 8.45 -6.94 -9.23
C CYS A 216 6.94 -6.70 -9.16
N ILE A 217 6.24 -7.64 -8.53
CA ILE A 217 4.83 -7.52 -8.15
C ILE A 217 4.82 -7.04 -6.70
N THR A 218 4.12 -5.94 -6.44
CA THR A 218 4.01 -5.38 -5.09
C THR A 218 2.56 -5.17 -4.71
N LEU A 219 2.28 -5.37 -3.42
CA LEU A 219 0.92 -5.45 -2.92
C LEU A 219 0.83 -4.87 -1.50
N LEU A 220 -0.26 -4.14 -1.25
CA LEU A 220 -0.74 -3.76 0.07
C LEU A 220 -1.97 -4.58 0.44
N MET A 221 -1.95 -5.18 1.62
CA MET A 221 -3.13 -5.83 2.20
C MET A 221 -3.82 -4.86 3.15
N LEU A 222 -5.07 -4.52 2.85
CA LEU A 222 -5.81 -3.49 3.56
C LEU A 222 -7.11 -4.04 4.14
N GLU A 223 -7.52 -3.49 5.27
CA GLU A 223 -8.86 -3.69 5.82
C GLU A 223 -9.91 -3.28 4.79
N ARG A 224 -10.91 -4.13 4.62
CA ARG A 224 -12.03 -3.79 3.74
C ARG A 224 -12.89 -2.73 4.42
N LEU A 225 -12.81 -1.49 3.91
CA LEU A 225 -13.72 -0.42 4.29
C LEU A 225 -14.94 -0.41 3.37
N GLY A 226 -16.08 0.01 3.91
CA GLY A 226 -17.35 -0.02 3.20
C GLY A 226 -17.99 -1.41 3.19
N GLY A 227 -19.28 -1.43 3.51
CA GLY A 227 -20.11 -2.62 3.73
C GLY A 227 -21.53 -2.16 4.07
N PRO A 228 -22.44 -3.05 4.50
CA PRO A 228 -23.83 -2.67 4.78
C PRO A 228 -23.98 -1.59 5.89
N TYR A 229 -22.90 -1.28 6.60
CA TYR A 229 -22.87 -0.37 7.74
C TYR A 229 -22.54 1.10 7.39
N ILE A 230 -21.96 1.37 6.23
CA ILE A 230 -21.77 2.75 5.74
C ILE A 230 -22.74 2.94 4.57
N ARG A 231 -23.93 3.46 4.88
CA ARG A 231 -24.88 3.94 3.86
C ARG A 231 -24.33 5.24 3.28
N VAL A 232 -23.56 5.15 2.21
CA VAL A 232 -23.22 6.34 1.42
C VAL A 232 -24.53 6.82 0.79
N GLY A 233 -24.94 8.05 1.09
CA GLY A 233 -26.21 8.61 0.62
C GLY A 233 -26.28 8.63 -0.91
N GLU A 234 -27.39 8.14 -1.45
CA GLU A 234 -27.71 8.17 -2.88
C GLU A 234 -27.99 9.63 -3.29
N GLY A 235 -26.94 10.36 -3.68
CA GLY A 235 -27.09 11.62 -4.40
C GLY A 235 -27.30 11.36 -5.88
N GLU A 236 -28.41 11.84 -6.45
CA GLU A 236 -28.68 11.79 -7.89
C GLU A 236 -27.47 12.31 -8.68
N GLY A 237 -26.89 11.45 -9.52
CA GLY A 237 -25.76 11.78 -10.40
C GLY A 237 -24.46 11.02 -10.12
N TYR A 238 -24.30 10.39 -8.96
CA TYR A 238 -23.17 9.50 -8.69
C TYR A 238 -23.61 8.05 -8.91
N THR A 239 -23.19 7.45 -10.03
CA THR A 239 -23.24 6.00 -10.21
C THR A 239 -22.57 5.31 -9.02
N LYS A 240 -23.05 4.12 -8.62
CA LYS A 240 -22.57 3.26 -7.51
C LYS A 240 -21.04 3.02 -7.54
N LYS A 241 -20.25 4.05 -7.33
CA LYS A 241 -18.88 3.97 -6.90
C LYS A 241 -19.00 3.85 -5.40
N VAL A 242 -18.67 2.68 -4.88
CA VAL A 242 -18.18 2.59 -3.52
C VAL A 242 -17.03 3.60 -3.49
N MET A 243 -17.29 4.79 -2.95
CA MET A 243 -16.28 5.81 -2.80
C MET A 243 -15.28 5.23 -1.83
N TRP A 244 -14.23 4.62 -2.37
CA TRP A 244 -13.00 4.48 -1.65
C TRP A 244 -12.48 5.89 -1.49
N VAL A 245 -12.79 6.47 -0.33
CA VAL A 245 -12.29 7.77 0.11
C VAL A 245 -10.75 7.80 0.05
N HIS A 246 -10.10 6.65 -0.17
CA HIS A 246 -8.66 6.48 -0.26
C HIS A 246 -7.99 7.02 -1.54
N THR A 247 -8.63 6.94 -2.72
CA THR A 247 -8.01 7.47 -3.96
C THR A 247 -7.92 9.00 -3.94
N HIS A 248 -8.82 9.66 -3.22
CA HIS A 248 -8.71 11.09 -2.93
C HIS A 248 -8.00 11.35 -1.61
N LEU A 249 -8.26 10.67 -0.50
CA LEU A 249 -7.59 10.98 0.78
C LEU A 249 -6.09 10.86 0.68
N LEU A 250 -5.49 9.81 0.09
CA LEU A 250 -4.03 9.78 -0.04
C LEU A 250 -3.49 10.71 -1.14
N SER A 251 -4.25 10.97 -2.20
CA SER A 251 -3.85 12.02 -3.15
C SER A 251 -4.00 13.43 -2.56
N CYS A 252 -4.90 13.61 -1.59
CA CYS A 252 -5.21 14.83 -0.85
C CYS A 252 -4.43 14.94 0.47
N PHE A 253 -3.84 13.88 1.00
CA PHE A 253 -2.87 13.91 2.11
C PHE A 253 -1.54 14.47 1.58
N ALA A 254 -1.24 14.23 0.31
CA ALA A 254 -0.29 15.04 -0.47
C ALA A 254 -0.86 16.41 -0.87
N THR A 255 -1.94 16.89 -0.25
CA THR A 255 -2.54 18.22 -0.45
C THR A 255 -3.17 18.71 0.86
N ILE A 256 -2.60 18.31 2.00
CA ILE A 256 -2.91 19.00 3.25
C ILE A 256 -2.07 20.27 3.24
N ASP A 257 -2.74 21.35 2.83
CA ASP A 257 -2.42 22.67 3.38
C ASP A 257 -2.59 22.55 4.90
N ILE A 258 -1.46 22.50 5.59
CA ILE A 258 -1.41 22.72 7.03
C ILE A 258 -1.86 24.17 7.22
N VAL A 259 -3.08 24.35 7.72
CA VAL A 259 -3.58 25.65 8.19
C VAL A 259 -2.78 26.08 9.40
#